data_AF-A0A166Z602-F1
#
_entry.id   AF-A0A166Z602-F1
#
_cell.length_a   1.000
_cell.length_b   1.000
_cell.length_c   1.000
_cell.angle_alpha   90.00
_cell.angle_beta   90.00
_cell.angle_gamma   90.00
#
_symmetry.space_group_name_H-M   'P 1'
#
loop_
_entity.id
_entity.type
_entity.pdbx_description
1 polymer ?
#
loop_
_entity_poly.entity_id
_entity_poly.type
_entity_poly.pdbx_seq_one_letter_code
_entity_poly.pdbx_strand_id
1 'polypeptide(L)'
;MAEPFKVIIAGGSLGGLMLALQLERAGIDYIVLEKGEIGPQLGASIGFQPHSVKLFEQLGVWDDMKSITVPMGNRQHFDEHGKCFEDSALFTEIHKNLVGVPGLIFWFFYVKLPSVTRMPNCPRFTDEDAHALVDQYGKTFTVNAGLGANTAYEGTTRLVNGLHDLLQEHPQPTQSQLSSMFSVYEQAQRSKAEFVLKISAAVTRYEAQDTWLLKKASRWLSPYIPDFFKAYLYAGYSSQGPILKFLADPDA
;
A
#
# COMPACT_ATOMS: atom_id res chain seq x y z
N MET A 1 24.21 29.95 -16.86
CA MET A 1 22.78 29.64 -16.66
C MET A 1 22.67 29.04 -15.27
N ALA A 2 21.68 29.42 -14.48
CA ALA A 2 21.53 28.87 -13.13
C ALA A 2 21.14 27.38 -13.23
N GLU A 3 21.67 26.55 -12.34
CA GLU A 3 21.40 25.10 -12.39
C GLU A 3 19.90 24.82 -12.17
N PRO A 4 19.32 23.85 -12.91
CA PRO A 4 17.94 23.45 -12.73
C PRO A 4 17.73 22.83 -11.34
N PHE A 5 16.52 22.99 -10.80
CA PHE A 5 16.16 22.39 -9.52
C PHE A 5 16.28 20.86 -9.59
N LYS A 6 16.98 20.27 -8.61
CA LYS A 6 17.29 18.84 -8.57
C LYS A 6 16.85 18.21 -7.26
N VAL A 7 16.16 17.08 -7.34
CA VAL A 7 15.74 16.27 -6.19
C VAL A 7 16.69 15.10 -5.98
N ILE A 8 17.13 14.89 -4.75
CA ILE A 8 17.89 13.69 -4.36
C ILE A 8 16.94 12.74 -3.64
N ILE A 9 16.76 11.54 -4.17
CA ILE A 9 15.95 10.47 -3.59
C ILE A 9 16.90 9.48 -2.91
N ALA A 10 16.82 9.39 -1.58
CA ALA A 10 17.57 8.41 -0.80
C ALA A 10 16.71 7.14 -0.58
N GLY A 11 16.99 6.09 -1.34
CA GLY A 11 16.33 4.79 -1.28
C GLY A 11 15.56 4.41 -2.55
N GLY A 12 15.84 3.23 -3.09
CA GLY A 12 15.23 2.62 -4.27
C GLY A 12 14.09 1.65 -3.93
N SER A 13 13.32 1.95 -2.89
CA SER A 13 12.08 1.21 -2.56
C SER A 13 10.97 1.54 -3.55
N LEU A 14 9.83 0.85 -3.45
CA LEU A 14 8.62 1.20 -4.23
C LEU A 14 8.22 2.67 -4.10
N GLY A 15 8.35 3.27 -2.91
CA GLY A 15 8.09 4.70 -2.72
C GLY A 15 9.12 5.58 -3.42
N GLY A 16 10.40 5.21 -3.37
CA GLY A 16 11.46 5.95 -4.05
C GLY A 16 11.37 5.89 -5.57
N LEU A 17 11.08 4.71 -6.11
CA LEU A 17 10.84 4.51 -7.55
C LEU A 17 9.56 5.20 -8.03
N MET A 18 8.49 5.16 -7.21
CA MET A 18 7.28 5.93 -7.52
C MET A 18 7.57 7.42 -7.57
N LEU A 19 8.30 7.96 -6.60
CA LEU A 19 8.70 9.36 -6.58
C LEU A 19 9.53 9.72 -7.83
N ALA A 20 10.49 8.88 -8.20
CA ALA A 20 11.30 9.05 -9.41
C ALA A 20 10.42 9.14 -10.67
N LEU A 21 9.51 8.19 -10.88
CA LEU A 21 8.59 8.19 -12.03
C LEU A 21 7.70 9.44 -12.06
N GLN A 22 7.18 9.86 -10.91
CA GLN A 22 6.34 11.05 -10.82
C GLN A 22 7.11 12.34 -11.12
N LEU A 23 8.35 12.47 -10.61
CA LEU A 23 9.22 13.60 -10.91
C LEU A 23 9.62 13.63 -12.38
N GLU A 24 9.90 12.46 -12.99
CA GLU A 24 10.18 12.33 -14.41
C GLU A 24 9.01 12.84 -15.25
N ARG A 25 7.77 12.41 -14.93
CA ARG A 25 6.55 12.90 -15.60
C ARG A 25 6.28 14.38 -15.35
N ALA A 26 6.73 14.92 -14.22
CA ALA A 26 6.63 16.34 -13.90
C ALA A 26 7.72 17.20 -14.57
N GLY A 27 8.70 16.60 -15.25
CA GLY A 27 9.84 17.30 -15.84
C GLY A 27 10.84 17.85 -14.81
N ILE A 28 10.92 17.25 -13.62
CA ILE A 28 11.81 17.68 -12.53
C ILE A 28 13.03 16.78 -12.50
N ASP A 29 14.24 17.36 -12.55
CA ASP A 29 15.50 16.60 -12.53
C ASP A 29 15.70 15.92 -11.16
N TYR A 30 16.19 14.67 -11.17
CA TYR A 30 16.35 13.88 -9.97
C TYR A 30 17.49 12.87 -10.05
N ILE A 31 17.93 12.39 -8.88
CA ILE A 31 18.84 11.26 -8.75
C ILE A 31 18.32 10.31 -7.68
N VAL A 32 18.36 9.01 -7.96
CA VAL A 32 18.06 7.95 -6.98
C VAL A 32 19.36 7.37 -6.46
N LEU A 33 19.53 7.38 -5.14
CA LEU A 33 20.66 6.78 -4.44
C LEU A 33 20.16 5.61 -3.61
N GLU A 34 20.53 4.39 -4.00
CA GLU A 34 20.28 3.16 -3.24
C GLU A 34 21.62 2.53 -2.85
N LYS A 35 21.74 2.09 -1.60
CA LYS A 35 22.95 1.46 -1.08
C LYS A 35 23.03 0.00 -1.54
N GLY A 36 21.90 -0.68 -1.65
CA GLY A 36 21.79 -2.08 -2.02
C GLY A 36 21.38 -2.31 -3.47
N GLU A 37 20.89 -3.52 -3.73
CA GLU A 37 20.18 -3.85 -4.96
C GLU A 37 18.80 -3.19 -4.95
N ILE A 38 18.36 -2.66 -6.09
CA ILE A 38 17.00 -2.15 -6.25
C ILE A 38 16.05 -3.34 -6.43
N GLY A 39 15.01 -3.41 -5.60
CA GLY A 39 14.00 -4.48 -5.66
C GLY A 39 14.52 -5.88 -5.31
N PRO A 40 15.23 -6.06 -4.16
CA PRO A 40 15.71 -7.38 -3.78
C PRO A 40 14.54 -8.34 -3.52
N GLN A 41 14.69 -9.60 -3.92
CA GLN A 41 13.67 -10.64 -3.70
C GLN A 41 13.66 -11.08 -2.23
N LEU A 42 13.06 -10.26 -1.36
CA LEU A 42 13.00 -10.47 0.09
C LEU A 42 11.78 -11.27 0.55
N GLY A 43 10.84 -11.54 -0.36
CA GLY A 43 9.56 -12.18 -0.03
C GLY A 43 8.58 -11.18 0.57
N ALA A 44 7.87 -10.45 -0.30
CA ALA A 44 6.79 -9.55 0.07
C ALA A 44 5.76 -9.50 -1.08
N SER A 45 4.48 -9.37 -0.74
CA SER A 45 3.39 -9.17 -1.70
C SER A 45 2.83 -7.75 -1.55
N ILE A 46 2.41 -7.13 -2.65
CA ILE A 46 1.74 -5.83 -2.65
C ILE A 46 0.39 -5.95 -3.35
N GLY A 47 -0.66 -5.47 -2.69
CA GLY A 47 -1.95 -5.21 -3.33
C GLY A 47 -2.02 -3.80 -3.86
N PHE A 48 -2.45 -3.63 -5.10
CA PHE A 48 -2.69 -2.32 -5.68
C PHE A 48 -4.12 -1.89 -5.45
N GLN A 49 -4.30 -0.83 -4.68
CA GLN A 49 -5.62 -0.29 -4.40
C GLN A 49 -6.16 0.50 -5.58
N PRO A 50 -7.49 0.70 -5.70
CA PRO A 50 -8.10 1.39 -6.83
C PRO A 50 -7.44 2.74 -7.16
N HIS A 51 -7.13 3.57 -6.16
CA HIS A 51 -6.45 4.84 -6.41
C HIS A 51 -4.99 4.69 -6.86
N SER A 52 -4.29 3.66 -6.42
CA SER A 52 -2.90 3.42 -6.84
C SER A 52 -2.86 2.93 -8.28
N VAL A 53 -3.87 2.15 -8.71
CA VAL A 53 -4.06 1.77 -10.11
C VAL A 53 -4.18 3.01 -11.00
N LYS A 54 -5.00 4.00 -10.61
CA LYS A 54 -5.10 5.27 -11.35
C LYS A 54 -3.76 5.96 -11.51
N LEU A 55 -2.93 5.96 -10.47
CA LEU A 55 -1.58 6.52 -10.55
C LEU A 55 -0.71 5.76 -11.55
N PHE A 56 -0.78 4.43 -11.58
CA PHE A 56 -0.05 3.62 -12.56
C PHE A 56 -0.54 3.85 -13.99
N GLU A 57 -1.84 4.11 -14.18
CA GLU A 57 -2.42 4.49 -15.47
C GLU A 57 -1.89 5.85 -15.92
N GLN A 58 -1.92 6.86 -15.03
CA GLN A 58 -1.33 8.19 -15.30
C GLN A 58 0.17 8.09 -15.66
N LEU A 59 0.90 7.23 -14.94
CA LEU A 59 2.32 6.97 -15.16
C LEU A 59 2.60 6.02 -16.35
N GLY A 60 1.57 5.50 -17.02
CA GLY A 60 1.69 4.65 -18.20
C GLY A 60 2.37 3.30 -17.95
N VAL A 61 2.42 2.83 -16.70
CA VAL A 61 3.05 1.56 -16.31
C VAL A 61 2.03 0.48 -15.95
N TRP A 62 0.74 0.83 -15.99
CA TRP A 62 -0.32 -0.07 -15.54
C TRP A 62 -0.41 -1.36 -16.34
N ASP A 63 -0.32 -1.32 -17.68
CA ASP A 63 -0.45 -2.52 -18.50
C ASP A 63 0.68 -3.53 -18.23
N ASP A 64 1.91 -3.05 -18.06
CA ASP A 64 3.06 -3.88 -17.69
C ASP A 64 2.85 -4.52 -16.31
N MET A 65 2.42 -3.73 -15.32
CA MET A 65 2.13 -4.22 -13.97
C MET A 65 0.96 -5.22 -13.97
N LYS A 66 -0.07 -4.96 -14.77
CA LYS A 66 -1.23 -5.85 -14.92
C LYS A 66 -0.84 -7.19 -15.54
N SER A 67 0.08 -7.20 -16.50
CA SER A 67 0.54 -8.42 -17.17
C SER A 67 1.24 -9.42 -16.25
N ILE A 68 1.85 -8.93 -15.15
CA ILE A 68 2.61 -9.72 -14.18
C ILE A 68 1.87 -9.90 -12.85
N THR A 69 0.61 -9.46 -12.75
CA THR A 69 -0.22 -9.58 -11.54
C THR A 69 -1.39 -10.54 -11.77
N VAL A 70 -1.92 -11.09 -10.67
CA VAL A 70 -3.04 -12.03 -10.71
C VAL A 70 -4.24 -11.40 -10.00
N PRO A 71 -5.43 -11.36 -10.62
CA PRO A 71 -6.62 -10.79 -9.98
C PRO A 71 -7.06 -11.66 -8.81
N MET A 72 -7.48 -11.02 -7.73
CA MET A 72 -8.03 -11.72 -6.57
C MET A 72 -9.53 -11.96 -6.73
N GLY A 73 -9.95 -13.20 -6.46
CA GLY A 73 -11.36 -13.60 -6.43
C GLY A 73 -11.86 -13.71 -4.99
N ASN A 74 -12.07 -14.94 -4.53
CA ASN A 74 -12.59 -15.21 -3.20
C ASN A 74 -11.51 -15.10 -2.12
N ARG A 75 -11.93 -14.61 -0.94
CA ARG A 75 -11.19 -14.64 0.31
C ARG A 75 -11.81 -15.68 1.22
N GLN A 76 -11.00 -16.61 1.72
CA GLN A 76 -11.44 -17.58 2.71
C GLN A 76 -10.67 -17.40 4.01
N HIS A 77 -11.39 -17.48 5.13
CA HIS A 77 -10.79 -17.51 6.46
C HIS A 77 -11.05 -18.85 7.13
N PHE A 78 -9.97 -19.40 7.69
CA PHE A 78 -9.97 -20.70 8.35
C PHE A 78 -9.62 -20.53 9.83
N ASP A 79 -10.21 -21.37 10.66
CA ASP A 79 -9.88 -21.42 12.08
C ASP A 79 -8.68 -22.33 12.38
N GLU A 80 -8.33 -22.46 13.67
CA GLU A 80 -7.20 -23.26 14.16
C GLU A 80 -7.35 -24.76 13.87
N HIS A 81 -8.55 -25.20 13.47
CA HIS A 81 -8.84 -26.59 13.08
C HIS A 81 -9.00 -26.74 11.56
N GLY A 82 -8.74 -25.69 10.78
CA GLY A 82 -8.89 -25.70 9.32
C GLY A 82 -10.34 -25.64 8.85
N LYS A 83 -11.29 -25.27 9.72
CA LYS A 83 -12.67 -25.04 9.30
C LYS A 83 -12.80 -23.65 8.69
N CYS A 84 -13.25 -23.59 7.43
CA CYS A 84 -13.62 -22.34 6.80
C CYS A 84 -14.83 -21.73 7.53
N PHE A 85 -14.66 -20.51 8.06
CA PHE A 85 -15.73 -19.79 8.75
C PHE A 85 -16.21 -18.55 7.99
N GLU A 86 -15.44 -18.09 7.00
CA GLU A 86 -15.85 -17.03 6.09
C GLU A 86 -15.35 -17.39 4.68
N ASP A 87 -16.27 -17.41 3.70
CA ASP A 87 -15.96 -17.45 2.28
C ASP A 87 -16.62 -16.22 1.66
N SER A 88 -15.79 -15.28 1.21
CA SER A 88 -16.20 -13.94 0.84
C SER A 88 -15.76 -13.64 -0.58
N ALA A 89 -16.70 -13.16 -1.40
CA ALA A 89 -16.44 -12.63 -2.73
C ALA A 89 -16.08 -11.14 -2.68
N LEU A 90 -15.67 -10.59 -1.53
CA LEU A 90 -15.39 -9.18 -1.32
C LEU A 90 -14.52 -8.56 -2.42
N PHE A 91 -13.43 -9.22 -2.81
CA PHE A 91 -12.51 -8.64 -3.80
C PHE A 91 -13.14 -8.61 -5.20
N THR A 92 -13.98 -9.59 -5.52
CA THR A 92 -14.83 -9.57 -6.71
C THR A 92 -15.88 -8.45 -6.65
N GLU A 93 -16.39 -8.11 -5.48
CA GLU A 93 -17.38 -7.04 -5.32
C GLU A 93 -16.75 -5.64 -5.36
N ILE A 94 -15.56 -5.48 -4.78
CA ILE A 94 -14.73 -4.27 -4.91
C ILE A 94 -14.41 -4.02 -6.38
N HIS A 95 -14.00 -5.07 -7.09
CA HIS A 95 -13.76 -5.05 -8.53
C HIS A 95 -14.98 -4.51 -9.28
N LYS A 96 -16.15 -5.15 -9.12
CA LYS A 96 -17.33 -4.84 -9.94
C LYS A 96 -17.84 -3.41 -9.76
N ASN A 97 -17.72 -2.86 -8.56
CA ASN A 97 -18.42 -1.64 -8.19
C ASN A 97 -17.53 -0.40 -8.09
N LEU A 98 -16.20 -0.53 -7.96
CA LEU A 98 -15.33 0.57 -7.51
C LEU A 98 -14.16 0.89 -8.42
N VAL A 99 -14.04 0.15 -9.51
CA VAL A 99 -12.91 0.27 -10.42
C VAL A 99 -13.48 0.11 -11.83
N GLY A 100 -13.14 0.99 -12.76
CA GLY A 100 -13.37 0.76 -14.18
C GLY A 100 -12.58 -0.44 -14.73
N VAL A 101 -11.74 -1.06 -13.90
CA VAL A 101 -10.83 -2.16 -14.26
C VAL A 101 -10.74 -3.22 -13.14
N PRO A 102 -10.80 -4.52 -13.45
CA PRO A 102 -10.73 -5.64 -12.52
C PRO A 102 -9.77 -5.65 -11.29
N GLY A 103 -10.35 -5.52 -10.07
CA GLY A 103 -10.00 -6.03 -8.71
C GLY A 103 -8.59 -6.38 -8.22
N LEU A 104 -8.10 -5.76 -7.12
CA LEU A 104 -6.87 -6.17 -6.41
C LEU A 104 -6.74 -5.69 -4.93
N ILE A 105 -6.42 -6.60 -3.99
CA ILE A 105 -5.83 -6.41 -2.62
C ILE A 105 -5.16 -7.76 -2.24
N PHE A 106 -4.04 -7.87 -1.49
CA PHE A 106 -3.47 -9.18 -1.04
C PHE A 106 -3.05 -9.15 0.45
N TRP A 107 -2.94 -10.32 1.12
CA TRP A 107 -2.28 -10.43 2.44
C TRP A 107 -1.57 -11.77 2.76
N PHE A 108 -0.27 -11.73 3.11
CA PHE A 108 0.50 -12.78 3.85
C PHE A 108 1.80 -12.19 4.47
N PHE A 109 2.30 -12.78 5.58
CA PHE A 109 3.56 -12.42 6.25
C PHE A 109 4.62 -13.52 6.06
N TYR A 110 5.65 -13.26 5.24
CA TYR A 110 6.75 -14.18 5.00
C TYR A 110 8.04 -13.65 5.60
N VAL A 111 8.73 -14.49 6.38
CA VAL A 111 10.08 -14.21 6.87
C VAL A 111 11.02 -15.22 6.23
N LYS A 112 12.11 -14.75 5.61
CA LYS A 112 13.12 -15.61 5.02
C LYS A 112 13.79 -16.41 6.14
N LEU A 113 13.60 -17.73 6.11
CA LEU A 113 14.24 -18.64 7.05
C LEU A 113 15.77 -18.63 6.81
N PRO A 114 16.58 -18.81 7.87
CA PRO A 114 18.04 -18.85 7.77
C PRO A 114 18.55 -20.03 6.95
N SER A 115 17.70 -21.02 6.65
CA SER A 115 18.03 -22.16 5.81
C SER A 115 16.86 -22.53 4.89
N VAL A 116 17.19 -23.09 3.73
CA VAL A 116 16.21 -23.60 2.77
C VAL A 116 15.70 -24.95 3.26
N THR A 117 14.39 -25.09 3.38
CA THR A 117 13.73 -26.34 3.76
C THR A 117 12.97 -26.91 2.56
N ARG A 118 12.84 -28.24 2.50
CA ARG A 118 12.11 -28.95 1.43
C ARG A 118 11.20 -30.00 2.05
N MET A 119 10.03 -30.22 1.44
CA MET A 119 9.09 -31.28 1.82
C MET A 119 9.82 -32.63 1.93
N PRO A 120 9.57 -33.46 2.97
CA PRO A 120 8.62 -33.29 4.07
C PRO A 120 9.16 -32.51 5.28
N ASN A 121 10.40 -32.03 5.23
CA ASN A 121 11.12 -31.43 6.36
C ASN A 121 10.81 -29.93 6.54
N CYS A 122 9.56 -29.54 6.34
CA CYS A 122 9.12 -28.18 6.61
C CYS A 122 9.02 -27.99 8.14
N PRO A 123 9.68 -26.98 8.73
CA PRO A 123 9.59 -26.72 10.17
C PRO A 123 8.15 -26.41 10.56
N ARG A 124 7.73 -26.93 11.72
CA ARG A 124 6.46 -26.58 12.35
C ARG A 124 6.73 -25.48 13.37
N PHE A 125 5.99 -24.39 13.26
CA PHE A 125 6.08 -23.26 14.17
C PHE A 125 5.02 -23.39 15.26
N THR A 126 5.39 -23.04 16.48
CA THR A 126 4.52 -22.95 17.64
C THR A 126 3.88 -21.55 17.74
N ASP A 127 2.87 -21.41 18.59
CA ASP A 127 2.27 -20.10 18.88
C ASP A 127 3.29 -19.14 19.54
N GLU A 128 4.25 -19.68 20.30
CA GLU A 128 5.36 -18.91 20.88
C GLU A 128 6.34 -18.42 19.81
N ASP A 129 6.62 -19.23 18.78
CA ASP A 129 7.41 -18.79 17.62
C ASP A 129 6.71 -17.67 16.86
N ALA A 130 5.38 -17.75 16.72
CA ALA A 130 4.58 -16.70 16.09
C ALA A 130 4.64 -15.39 16.89
N HIS A 131 4.48 -15.45 18.22
CA HIS A 131 4.59 -14.27 19.08
C HIS A 131 5.99 -13.65 19.06
N ALA A 132 7.05 -14.46 19.11
CA ALA A 132 8.43 -13.97 19.02
C ALA A 132 8.71 -13.30 17.66
N LEU A 133 8.18 -13.87 16.56
CA LEU A 133 8.27 -13.28 15.23
C LEU A 133 7.54 -11.93 15.15
N VAL A 134 6.36 -11.84 15.77
CA VAL A 134 5.57 -10.60 15.87
C VAL A 134 6.30 -9.55 16.73
N ASP A 135 6.92 -9.93 17.84
CA ASP A 135 7.70 -9.01 18.69
C ASP A 135 8.93 -8.46 17.97
N GLN A 136 9.57 -9.31 17.16
CA GLN A 136 10.78 -8.95 16.40
C GLN A 136 10.46 -8.04 15.21
N TYR A 137 9.44 -8.37 14.42
CA TYR A 137 9.18 -7.72 13.14
C TYR A 137 7.93 -6.82 13.15
N GLY A 138 7.00 -7.01 14.07
CA GLY A 138 5.70 -6.32 14.12
C GLY A 138 5.76 -4.83 14.43
N LYS A 139 6.94 -4.31 14.78
CA LYS A 139 7.21 -2.86 14.92
C LYS A 139 7.39 -2.17 13.57
N THR A 140 7.68 -2.94 12.52
CA THR A 140 7.67 -2.51 11.14
C THR A 140 6.28 -2.80 10.62
N PHE A 141 5.59 -1.81 10.01
CA PHE A 141 4.18 -1.86 9.58
C PHE A 141 3.61 -3.27 9.48
N THR A 142 2.52 -3.55 10.21
CA THR A 142 1.83 -4.83 10.02
C THR A 142 1.39 -4.88 8.57
N VAL A 143 1.96 -5.83 7.81
CA VAL A 143 1.57 -6.03 6.40
C VAL A 143 0.08 -6.31 6.29
N ASN A 144 -0.53 -6.74 7.40
CA ASN A 144 -1.93 -6.54 7.81
C ASN A 144 -2.92 -6.19 6.68
N ALA A 145 -3.33 -4.95 6.74
CA ALA A 145 -4.28 -4.37 5.82
C ALA A 145 -3.73 -4.09 4.40
N GLY A 146 -2.46 -4.40 4.11
CA GLY A 146 -1.84 -4.17 2.79
C GLY A 146 -1.70 -2.69 2.39
N LEU A 147 -1.76 -1.76 3.35
CA LEU A 147 -1.91 -0.32 3.10
C LEU A 147 -0.59 0.43 2.90
N GLY A 148 0.55 -0.16 3.28
CA GLY A 148 1.83 0.54 3.38
C GLY A 148 2.32 1.15 2.06
N ALA A 149 2.46 0.31 1.02
CA ALA A 149 2.94 0.77 -0.29
C ALA A 149 2.00 1.80 -0.93
N ASN A 150 0.69 1.54 -0.89
CA ASN A 150 -0.32 2.46 -1.41
C ASN A 150 -0.27 3.82 -0.70
N THR A 151 -0.11 3.83 0.63
CA THR A 151 0.06 5.07 1.41
C THR A 151 1.32 5.84 1.00
N ALA A 152 2.41 5.14 0.66
CA ALA A 152 3.62 5.77 0.14
C ALA A 152 3.39 6.37 -1.26
N TYR A 153 2.64 5.71 -2.13
CA TYR A 153 2.25 6.25 -3.44
C TYR A 153 1.39 7.52 -3.29
N GLU A 154 0.43 7.52 -2.36
CA GLU A 154 -0.35 8.74 -2.09
C GLU A 154 0.55 9.88 -1.59
N GLY A 155 1.50 9.58 -0.70
CA GLY A 155 2.41 10.58 -0.14
C GLY A 155 3.32 11.21 -1.19
N THR A 156 3.97 10.37 -2.00
CA THR A 156 4.81 10.85 -3.11
C THR A 156 4.00 11.70 -4.08
N THR A 157 2.76 11.29 -4.40
CA THR A 157 1.86 12.07 -5.27
C THR A 157 1.55 13.46 -4.70
N ARG A 158 1.22 13.55 -3.40
CA ARG A 158 0.98 14.84 -2.73
C ARG A 158 2.22 15.73 -2.78
N LEU A 159 3.39 15.14 -2.52
CA LEU A 159 4.67 15.84 -2.58
C LEU A 159 4.98 16.36 -3.98
N VAL A 160 4.84 15.53 -5.01
CA VAL A 160 5.15 15.91 -6.40
C VAL A 160 4.16 16.94 -6.92
N ASN A 161 2.87 16.83 -6.59
CA ASN A 161 1.91 17.89 -6.92
C ASN A 161 2.32 19.23 -6.29
N GLY A 162 2.70 19.25 -5.01
CA GLY A 162 3.16 20.46 -4.34
C GLY A 162 4.45 21.03 -4.93
N LEU A 163 5.40 20.17 -5.29
CA LEU A 163 6.64 20.57 -5.97
C LEU A 163 6.38 21.11 -7.38
N HIS A 164 5.52 20.44 -8.16
CA HIS A 164 5.18 20.86 -9.50
C HIS A 164 4.52 22.24 -9.48
N ASP A 165 3.48 22.43 -8.65
CA ASP A 165 2.79 23.71 -8.48
C ASP A 165 3.81 24.82 -8.08
N LEU A 166 4.70 24.53 -7.12
CA LEU A 166 5.70 25.49 -6.65
C LEU A 166 6.73 25.88 -7.73
N LEU A 167 7.21 24.91 -8.50
CA LEU A 167 8.26 25.14 -9.50
C LEU A 167 7.75 25.86 -10.76
N GLN A 168 6.44 25.82 -11.05
CA GLN A 168 5.84 26.65 -12.10
C GLN A 168 5.94 28.14 -11.79
N GLU A 169 5.74 28.52 -10.52
CA GLU A 169 5.82 29.92 -10.08
C GLU A 169 7.24 30.35 -9.72
N HIS A 170 8.02 29.42 -9.18
CA HIS A 170 9.34 29.67 -8.63
C HIS A 170 10.34 28.59 -9.08
N PRO A 171 10.96 28.74 -10.27
CA PRO A 171 11.93 27.75 -10.78
C PRO A 171 13.13 27.51 -9.86
N GLN A 172 13.44 28.47 -8.98
CA GLN A 172 14.45 28.36 -7.94
C GLN A 172 13.82 28.73 -6.59
N PRO A 173 13.09 27.81 -5.95
CA PRO A 173 12.38 28.10 -4.73
C PRO A 173 13.37 28.28 -3.58
N THR A 174 13.09 29.27 -2.72
CA THR A 174 13.84 29.47 -1.49
C THR A 174 13.54 28.34 -0.49
N GLN A 175 14.42 28.18 0.50
CA GLN A 175 14.19 27.22 1.59
C GLN A 175 12.86 27.45 2.33
N SER A 176 12.44 28.71 2.48
CA SER A 176 11.17 29.05 3.14
C SER A 176 9.95 28.55 2.34
N GLN A 177 9.99 28.72 1.01
CA GLN A 177 8.94 28.24 0.12
C GLN A 177 8.85 26.71 0.12
N LEU A 178 10.00 26.02 0.08
CA LEU A 178 10.06 24.56 0.19
C LEU A 178 9.51 24.07 1.54
N SER A 179 9.94 24.66 2.66
CA SER A 179 9.45 24.31 4.00
C SER A 179 7.94 24.51 4.14
N SER A 180 7.40 25.56 3.54
CA SER A 180 5.96 25.84 3.55
C SER A 180 5.19 24.77 2.76
N MET A 181 5.67 24.39 1.57
CA MET A 181 5.10 23.30 0.79
C MET A 181 5.18 21.95 1.53
N PHE A 182 6.33 21.65 2.15
CA PHE A 182 6.49 20.43 2.95
C PHE A 182 5.54 20.37 4.14
N SER A 183 5.26 21.51 4.77
CA SER A 183 4.31 21.58 5.89
C SER A 183 2.89 21.21 5.45
N VAL A 184 2.47 21.65 4.26
CA VAL A 184 1.18 21.28 3.66
C VAL A 184 1.14 19.78 3.33
N TYR A 185 2.19 19.26 2.70
CA TYR A 185 2.34 17.84 2.43
C TYR A 185 2.27 17.01 3.73
N GLU A 186 3.05 17.39 4.74
CA GLU A 186 3.14 16.69 6.01
C GLU A 186 1.79 16.65 6.72
N GLN A 187 1.07 17.78 6.78
CA GLN A 187 -0.23 17.83 7.42
C GLN A 187 -1.24 16.87 6.78
N ALA A 188 -1.29 16.83 5.44
CA ALA A 188 -2.17 15.93 4.72
C ALA A 188 -1.75 14.46 4.88
N GLN A 189 -0.45 14.17 4.74
CA GLN A 189 0.06 12.80 4.79
C GLN A 189 0.05 12.20 6.20
N ARG A 190 0.32 13.01 7.23
CA ARG A 190 0.32 12.57 8.64
C ARG A 190 -1.04 12.08 9.07
N SER A 191 -2.10 12.82 8.75
CA SER A 191 -3.48 12.40 9.06
C SER A 191 -3.81 11.04 8.44
N LYS A 192 -3.46 10.84 7.16
CA LYS A 192 -3.64 9.56 6.46
C LYS A 192 -2.80 8.45 7.10
N ALA A 193 -1.52 8.71 7.40
CA ALA A 193 -0.61 7.73 8.00
C ALA A 193 -1.09 7.28 9.39
N GLU A 194 -1.58 8.20 10.23
CA GLU A 194 -2.14 7.87 11.54
C GLU A 194 -3.42 7.04 11.44
N PHE A 195 -4.29 7.36 10.48
CA PHE A 195 -5.48 6.55 10.21
C PHE A 195 -5.10 5.14 9.77
N VAL A 196 -4.17 5.02 8.82
CA VAL A 196 -3.66 3.74 8.31
C VAL A 196 -3.02 2.92 9.43
N LEU A 197 -2.24 3.54 10.32
CA LEU A 197 -1.66 2.87 11.48
C LEU A 197 -2.73 2.31 12.42
N LYS A 198 -3.73 3.13 12.77
CA LYS A 198 -4.83 2.73 13.66
C LYS A 198 -5.65 1.58 13.07
N ILE A 199 -6.01 1.66 11.79
CA ILE A 199 -6.76 0.60 11.11
C ILE A 199 -5.92 -0.66 10.97
N SER A 200 -4.65 -0.55 10.59
CA SER A 200 -3.78 -1.73 10.46
C SER A 200 -3.63 -2.46 11.80
N ALA A 201 -3.47 -1.73 12.91
CA ALA A 201 -3.44 -2.31 14.25
C ALA A 201 -4.77 -2.98 14.61
N ALA A 202 -5.91 -2.35 14.32
CA ALA A 202 -7.23 -2.91 14.59
C ALA A 202 -7.51 -4.19 13.78
N VAL A 203 -7.22 -4.18 12.48
CA VAL A 203 -7.36 -5.34 11.59
C VAL A 203 -6.46 -6.48 12.06
N THR A 204 -5.21 -6.19 12.41
CA THR A 204 -4.27 -7.20 12.92
C THR A 204 -4.85 -7.92 14.14
N ARG A 205 -5.37 -7.18 15.12
CA ARG A 205 -5.97 -7.77 16.34
C ARG A 205 -7.25 -8.54 16.03
N TYR A 206 -8.05 -8.04 15.11
CA TYR A 206 -9.29 -8.69 14.67
C TYR A 206 -9.00 -10.03 13.99
N GLU A 207 -8.05 -10.08 13.06
CA GLU A 207 -7.67 -11.30 12.34
C GLU A 207 -6.91 -12.29 13.22
N ALA A 208 -6.06 -11.79 14.12
CA ALA A 208 -5.43 -12.60 15.16
C ALA A 208 -6.43 -13.13 16.21
N GLN A 209 -7.68 -12.64 16.19
CA GLN A 209 -8.72 -13.01 17.16
C GLN A 209 -8.26 -12.81 18.61
N ASP A 210 -7.50 -11.73 18.83
CA ASP A 210 -6.71 -11.44 20.04
C ASP A 210 -7.53 -11.39 21.34
N THR A 211 -8.84 -11.15 21.24
CA THR A 211 -9.75 -11.25 22.38
C THR A 211 -10.94 -12.13 22.04
N TRP A 212 -11.59 -12.68 23.04
CA TRP A 212 -12.81 -13.48 22.84
C TRP A 212 -13.92 -12.68 22.14
N LEU A 213 -14.01 -11.37 22.35
CA LEU A 213 -14.97 -10.51 21.64
C LEU A 213 -14.61 -10.39 20.14
N LEU A 214 -13.33 -10.22 19.81
CA LEU A 214 -12.87 -10.17 18.41
C LEU A 214 -13.01 -11.53 17.74
N LYS A 215 -12.69 -12.63 18.44
CA LYS A 215 -12.98 -14.01 18.00
C LYS A 215 -14.46 -14.18 17.68
N LYS A 216 -15.34 -13.66 18.55
CA LYS A 216 -16.79 -13.67 18.33
C LYS A 216 -17.22 -12.89 17.09
N ALA A 217 -16.76 -11.65 16.98
CA ALA A 217 -17.06 -10.79 15.85
C ALA A 217 -16.56 -11.38 14.53
N SER A 218 -15.35 -11.95 14.52
CA SER A 218 -14.74 -12.56 13.33
C SER A 218 -15.47 -13.81 12.87
N ARG A 219 -15.73 -14.77 13.77
CA ARG A 219 -16.27 -16.07 13.38
C ARG A 219 -17.78 -16.12 13.20
N TRP A 220 -18.52 -15.29 13.94
CA TRP A 220 -19.98 -15.43 14.02
C TRP A 220 -20.76 -14.18 13.61
N LEU A 221 -20.11 -13.02 13.46
CA LEU A 221 -20.77 -11.80 13.01
C LEU A 221 -20.36 -11.42 11.58
N SER A 222 -19.06 -11.34 11.29
CA SER A 222 -18.54 -10.94 9.98
C SER A 222 -19.05 -11.75 8.78
N PRO A 223 -19.24 -13.08 8.87
CA PRO A 223 -19.74 -13.87 7.74
C PRO A 223 -21.15 -13.47 7.31
N TYR A 224 -21.92 -12.84 8.19
CA TYR A 224 -23.27 -12.35 7.88
C TYR A 224 -23.29 -10.89 7.42
N ILE A 225 -22.16 -10.18 7.48
CA ILE A 225 -22.04 -8.83 6.90
C ILE A 225 -21.93 -8.99 5.38
N PRO A 226 -22.85 -8.40 4.59
CA PRO A 226 -22.83 -8.54 3.14
C PRO A 226 -21.54 -8.00 2.52
N ASP A 227 -21.01 -8.70 1.51
CA ASP A 227 -19.78 -8.30 0.81
C ASP A 227 -19.93 -6.94 0.11
N PHE A 228 -21.12 -6.61 -0.40
CA PHE A 228 -21.39 -5.28 -0.96
C PHE A 228 -21.16 -4.17 0.08
N PHE A 229 -21.57 -4.37 1.33
CA PHE A 229 -21.37 -3.38 2.38
C PHE A 229 -19.88 -3.24 2.75
N LYS A 230 -19.16 -4.36 2.85
CA LYS A 230 -17.71 -4.38 3.05
C LYS A 230 -16.98 -3.66 1.89
N ALA A 231 -17.40 -3.91 0.65
CA ALA A 231 -16.88 -3.25 -0.54
C ALA A 231 -17.16 -1.75 -0.52
N TYR A 232 -18.38 -1.33 -0.17
CA TYR A 232 -18.75 0.08 -0.04
C TYR A 232 -17.89 0.82 1.01
N LEU A 233 -17.61 0.22 2.16
CA LEU A 233 -16.69 0.81 3.14
C LEU A 233 -15.27 0.95 2.58
N TYR A 234 -14.79 -0.07 1.86
CA TYR A 234 -13.49 -0.05 1.22
C TYR A 234 -13.39 1.01 0.10
N ALA A 235 -14.49 1.22 -0.64
CA ALA A 235 -14.64 2.27 -1.65
C ALA A 235 -14.36 3.65 -1.10
N GLY A 236 -15.07 3.99 -0.02
CA GLY A 236 -14.99 5.31 0.59
C GLY A 236 -13.60 5.65 1.09
N TYR A 237 -12.82 4.64 1.49
CA TYR A 237 -11.41 4.81 1.82
C TYR A 237 -10.54 4.99 0.56
N SER A 238 -10.77 4.16 -0.46
CA SER A 238 -9.93 4.12 -1.66
C SER A 238 -10.14 5.32 -2.57
N SER A 239 -11.34 5.89 -2.63
CA SER A 239 -11.67 7.04 -3.48
C SER A 239 -11.01 8.36 -3.06
N GLN A 240 -10.46 8.43 -1.84
CA GLN A 240 -9.80 9.61 -1.30
C GLN A 240 -8.31 9.71 -1.69
N GLY A 241 -7.80 8.78 -2.50
CA GLY A 241 -6.43 8.82 -2.98
C GLY A 241 -6.19 10.00 -3.94
N PRO A 242 -5.03 10.68 -3.87
CA PRO A 242 -4.69 11.75 -4.78
C PRO A 242 -4.34 11.21 -6.17
N ILE A 243 -4.52 12.04 -7.19
CA ILE A 243 -3.98 11.84 -8.55
C ILE A 243 -2.90 12.89 -8.85
N LEU A 244 -2.09 12.67 -9.88
CA LEU A 244 -1.14 13.67 -10.39
C LEU A 244 -1.94 14.73 -11.15
N LYS A 245 -1.96 15.96 -10.63
CA LYS A 245 -2.83 17.05 -11.16
C LYS A 245 -2.43 17.53 -12.56
N PHE A 246 -1.19 17.30 -12.94
CA PHE A 246 -0.60 17.72 -14.20
C PHE A 246 -0.68 16.65 -15.30
N LEU A 247 -1.31 15.50 -15.01
CA LEU A 247 -1.59 14.44 -15.97
C LEU A 247 -3.11 14.28 -16.11
N ALA A 248 -3.55 13.68 -17.22
CA ALA A 248 -4.96 13.40 -17.46
C ALA A 248 -5.54 12.52 -16.33
N ASP A 249 -6.78 12.80 -15.92
CA ASP A 249 -7.51 11.94 -15.00
C ASP A 249 -7.98 10.68 -15.76
N PRO A 250 -7.63 9.47 -15.30
CA PRO A 250 -8.06 8.23 -15.94
C PRO A 250 -9.59 8.04 -15.99
N ASP A 251 -10.34 8.71 -15.12
CA ASP A 251 -11.80 8.57 -15.02
C ASP A 251 -12.60 9.72 -15.67
N ALA A 252 -11.93 10.68 -16.32
CA ALA A 252 -12.57 11.85 -16.94
C ALA A 252 -13.33 11.58 -18.24
#